data_AF-A0A929CCQ3-F1
#
_entry.id   AF-A0A929CCQ3-F1
#
_cell.length_a   1.000
_cell.length_b   1.000
_cell.length_c   1.000
_cell.angle_alpha   90.00
_cell.angle_beta   90.00
_cell.angle_gamma   90.00
#
_symmetry.space_group_name_H-M   'P 1'
#
loop_
_entity.id
_entity.type
_entity.pdbx_description
1 polymer ?
#
loop_
_entity_poly.entity_id
_entity_poly.type
_entity_poly.pdbx_seq_one_letter_code
_entity_poly.pdbx_strand_id
1 'polypeptide(L)' 'ILHQMRKNSPEKEFIIVPTDETCSCNDCPYMKLNTMEKLYSCMLDEKPEIILDNNIIEMAKKPINKMLDISRKLNLIK' A
#
# COMPACT_ATOMS: atom_id res chain seq x y z
N ILE A 1 10.16 -0.49 0.74
CA ILE A 1 10.24 -0.45 -0.75
C ILE A 1 11.53 -1.06 -1.31
N LEU A 2 12.71 -0.76 -0.76
CA LEU A 2 14.01 -1.20 -1.28
C LEU A 2 14.15 -2.71 -1.54
N HIS A 3 13.63 -3.56 -0.65
CA HIS A 3 13.61 -5.01 -0.86
C HIS A 3 12.93 -5.40 -2.17
N GLN A 4 11.74 -4.83 -2.45
CA GLN A 4 11.00 -5.12 -3.70
C GLN A 4 11.72 -4.57 -4.92
N MET A 5 12.34 -3.39 -4.82
CA MET A 5 13.12 -2.81 -5.93
C MET A 5 14.31 -3.70 -6.31
N ARG A 6 15.08 -4.17 -5.31
CA ARG A 6 16.18 -5.12 -5.50
C ARG A 6 15.69 -6.45 -6.09
N LYS A 7 14.56 -6.96 -5.60
CA LYS A 7 13.95 -8.20 -6.14
C LYS A 7 13.56 -8.06 -7.62
N ASN A 8 13.00 -6.91 -8.01
CA ASN A 8 12.54 -6.66 -9.38
C ASN A 8 13.67 -6.27 -10.35
N SER A 9 14.84 -5.87 -9.84
CA SER A 9 15.98 -5.47 -10.66
C SER A 9 17.29 -5.77 -9.91
N PRO A 10 17.69 -7.05 -9.82
CA PRO A 10 18.80 -7.47 -8.96
C PRO A 10 20.16 -6.97 -9.45
N GLU A 11 20.28 -6.64 -10.74
CA GLU A 11 21.51 -6.11 -11.35
C GLU A 11 21.76 -4.63 -11.04
N LYS A 12 20.80 -3.93 -10.43
CA LYS A 12 20.90 -2.49 -10.15
C LYS A 12 21.32 -2.23 -8.71
N GLU A 13 22.16 -1.21 -8.54
CA GLU A 13 22.44 -0.64 -7.24
C GLU A 13 21.35 0.38 -6.85
N PHE A 14 20.83 0.27 -5.63
CA PHE A 14 19.81 1.17 -5.09
C PHE A 14 20.40 1.97 -3.93
N ILE A 15 20.55 3.29 -4.14
CA ILE A 15 21.07 4.25 -3.17
C ILE A 15 19.91 4.86 -2.39
N ILE A 16 20.04 4.89 -1.06
CA ILE A 16 19.02 5.42 -0.16
C ILE A 16 19.31 6.90 0.09
N VAL A 17 18.29 7.75 -0.07
CA VAL A 17 18.40 9.17 0.30
C VAL A 17 18.38 9.29 1.83
N PRO A 18 19.32 10.01 2.47
CA PRO A 18 19.33 10.20 3.91
C PRO A 18 18.05 10.91 4.38
N THR A 19 17.64 10.59 5.60
CA THR A 19 16.53 11.27 6.26
C THR A 19 17.03 12.54 6.94
N ASP A 20 16.50 13.69 6.55
CA ASP A 20 16.70 14.96 7.25
C ASP A 20 15.61 15.15 8.32
N GLU A 21 15.83 16.04 9.29
CA GLU A 21 14.91 16.32 10.41
C GLU A 21 13.49 16.72 9.97
N THR A 22 13.32 17.12 8.71
CA THR A 22 12.05 17.55 8.12
C THR A 22 11.28 16.44 7.39
N CYS A 23 11.84 15.24 7.16
CA CYS A 23 11.16 14.17 6.39
C CYS A 23 11.52 12.75 6.86
N SER A 24 10.73 12.21 7.79
CA SER A 24 10.68 10.76 8.09
C SER A 24 9.78 9.98 7.12
N CYS A 25 9.55 10.53 5.93
CA CYS A 25 8.61 10.05 4.92
C CYS A 25 8.97 8.66 4.34
N ASN A 26 10.22 8.22 4.49
CA ASN A 26 10.72 6.94 3.95
C ASN A 26 10.66 5.78 4.95
N ASP A 27 10.39 6.05 6.24
CA ASP A 27 10.24 5.01 7.27
C ASP A 27 8.93 5.18 8.04
N CYS A 28 7.85 4.58 7.51
CA CYS A 28 6.52 4.66 8.11
C CYS A 28 6.37 3.61 9.24
N PRO A 29 6.19 4.02 10.51
CA PRO A 29 6.05 3.08 11.63
C PRO A 29 4.76 2.25 11.54
N TYR A 30 3.69 2.82 10.97
CA TYR A 30 2.40 2.12 10.85
C TYR A 30 2.45 0.92 9.90
N MET A 31 3.27 0.99 8.85
CA MET A 31 3.44 -0.15 7.93
C MET A 31 4.09 -1.36 8.63
N LYS A 32 4.95 -1.12 9.63
CA LYS A 32 5.64 -2.17 10.41
C LYS A 32 4.74 -2.82 11.47
N LEU A 33 3.52 -2.33 11.68
CA LEU A 33 2.58 -2.94 12.63
C LEU A 33 2.08 -4.31 12.17
N ASN A 34 2.21 -4.64 10.88
CA ASN A 34 1.85 -5.93 10.29
C ASN A 34 3.03 -6.90 10.37
N THR A 35 2.97 -7.86 11.28
CA THR A 35 4.00 -8.91 11.47
C THR A 35 3.53 -10.26 10.96
N MET A 36 4.44 -11.22 10.79
CA MET A 36 4.10 -12.58 10.33
C MET A 36 3.17 -13.30 11.31
N GLU A 37 3.36 -13.09 12.61
CA GLU A 37 2.52 -13.65 13.67
C GLU A 37 1.10 -13.09 13.59
N LYS A 38 0.96 -11.77 13.38
CA LYS A 38 -0.36 -11.14 13.20
C LYS A 38 -1.05 -11.60 11.93
N LEU A 39 -0.32 -11.78 10.84
CA LEU A 39 -0.87 -12.32 9.59
C LEU A 39 -1.35 -13.77 9.78
N TYR A 40 -0.58 -14.59 10.49
CA TYR A 40 -0.99 -15.94 10.85
C TYR A 40 -2.29 -15.94 11.66
N SER A 41 -2.36 -15.16 12.74
CA SER A 41 -3.58 -15.03 13.55
C SER A 41 -4.76 -14.48 12.74
N CYS A 42 -4.53 -13.51 11.85
CA CYS A 42 -5.58 -12.95 10.99
C CYS A 42 -6.20 -14.01 10.07
N MET A 43 -5.38 -14.89 9.48
CA MET A 43 -5.87 -15.98 8.64
C MET A 43 -6.54 -17.10 9.45
N LEU A 44 -6.10 -17.34 10.69
CA LEU A 44 -6.67 -18.36 11.57
C LEU A 44 -8.03 -17.94 12.13
N ASP A 45 -8.13 -16.68 12.56
CA ASP A 45 -9.27 -16.16 13.32
C ASP A 45 -10.22 -15.31 12.45
N GLU A 46 -9.90 -15.11 11.17
CA GLU A 46 -10.59 -14.23 10.21
C GLU A 46 -10.84 -12.80 10.75
N LYS A 47 -9.86 -12.27 11.50
CA LYS A 47 -9.95 -10.98 12.20
C LYS A 47 -8.70 -10.12 12.03
N PRO A 48 -8.83 -8.78 12.05
CA PRO A 48 -10.06 -8.02 12.25
C PRO A 48 -10.89 -7.85 10.96
N GLU A 49 -12.21 -7.89 11.09
CA GLU A 49 -13.13 -7.45 10.03
C GLU A 49 -13.10 -5.92 9.93
N ILE A 50 -13.08 -5.40 8.70
CA ILE A 50 -13.17 -3.95 8.44
C ILE A 50 -14.63 -3.60 8.16
N ILE A 51 -15.29 -2.96 9.12
CA ILE A 51 -16.69 -2.54 9.01
C ILE A 51 -16.73 -1.04 8.69
N LEU A 52 -17.47 -0.68 7.64
CA LEU A 52 -17.68 0.70 7.20
C LEU A 52 -19.16 0.95 6.91
N ASP A 53 -19.60 2.20 7.03
CA ASP A 53 -20.96 2.59 6.68
C ASP A 53 -21.21 2.49 5.17
N ASN A 54 -22.38 1.98 4.77
CA ASN A 54 -22.73 1.78 3.36
C ASN A 54 -22.67 3.07 2.54
N ASN A 55 -23.05 4.21 3.12
CA ASN A 55 -22.98 5.50 2.43
C ASN A 55 -21.52 5.90 2.17
N ILE A 56 -20.61 5.65 3.12
CA ILE A 56 -19.16 5.89 2.93
C ILE A 56 -18.63 5.02 1.79
N ILE A 57 -18.99 3.73 1.76
CA ILE A 57 -18.57 2.80 0.70
C ILE A 57 -19.03 3.31 -0.67
N GLU A 58 -20.31 3.65 -0.82
CA GLU A 58 -20.87 4.11 -2.09
C GLU A 58 -20.29 5.46 -2.54
N MET A 59 -20.06 6.38 -1.61
CA MET A 59 -19.44 7.67 -1.92
C MET A 59 -17.97 7.53 -2.32
N ALA A 60 -17.19 6.72 -1.60
CA ALA A 60 -15.76 6.51 -1.88
C ALA A 60 -15.52 5.72 -3.17
N LYS A 61 -16.42 4.81 -3.54
CA LYS A 61 -16.35 4.02 -4.76
C LYS A 61 -16.39 4.87 -6.03
N LYS A 62 -17.18 5.96 -6.05
CA LYS A 62 -17.34 6.85 -7.22
C LYS A 62 -16.00 7.47 -7.70
N PRO A 63 -15.22 8.18 -6.88
CA PRO A 63 -13.95 8.74 -7.32
C PRO A 63 -12.91 7.66 -7.64
N ILE A 64 -12.90 6.54 -6.91
CA ILE A 64 -11.98 5.41 -7.18
C ILE A 64 -12.26 4.84 -8.59
N ASN A 65 -13.52 4.56 -8.91
CA ASN A 65 -13.89 4.05 -10.23
C ASN A 65 -13.53 5.05 -11.33
N LYS A 66 -13.84 6.35 -11.13
CA LYS A 66 -13.48 7.39 -12.10
C LYS A 66 -11.97 7.48 -12.33
N MET A 67 -11.16 7.38 -11.26
CA MET A 67 -9.70 7.35 -11.36
C MET A 67 -9.23 6.15 -12.18
N LEU A 68 -9.76 4.95 -11.90
CA LEU A 68 -9.41 3.74 -12.65
C LEU A 68 -9.83 3.83 -14.13
N ASP A 69 -11.00 4.38 -14.41
CA ASP A 69 -11.50 4.55 -15.79
C ASP A 69 -10.65 5.53 -16.59
N ILE A 70 -10.21 6.64 -15.96
CA ILE A 70 -9.28 7.57 -16.58
C ILE A 70 -7.95 6.86 -16.87
N SER A 71 -7.40 6.12 -15.91
CA SER A 71 -6.15 5.38 -16.08
C SER A 71 -6.23 4.35 -17.21
N ARG A 72 -7.36 3.64 -17.37
CA ARG A 72 -7.58 2.72 -18.51
C ARG A 72 -7.68 3.44 -19.85
N LYS A 73 -8.43 4.55 -19.91
CA LYS A 73 -8.54 5.37 -21.14
C LYS A 73 -7.18 5.90 -21.61
N LEU A 74 -6.29 6.18 -20.67
CA LEU A 74 -4.92 6.63 -20.92
C LEU A 74 -3.92 5.46 -21.10
N ASN A 75 -4.38 4.20 -21.07
CA ASN A 75 -3.56 2.99 -21.14
C ASN A 75 -2.45 2.90 -20.07
N LEU A 76 -2.67 3.47 -18.88
CA LEU A 76 -1.74 3.39 -17.73
C LEU A 76 -1.86 2.08 -16.96
N ILE A 77 -3.05 1.48 -16.99
CA ILE A 77 -3.39 0.19 -16.37
C ILE A 77 -4.24 -0.61 -17.36
N LYS A 78 -4.19 -1.95 -17.26
CA LYS A 78 -4.98 -2.87 -18.08
C LYS A 78 -6.45 -2.91 -17.66
#